data_AF-A0A9Q3FBJ0-F1
#
_entry.id   AF-A0A9Q3FBJ0-F1
#
_cell.length_a   1.000
_cell.length_b   1.000
_cell.length_c   1.000
_cell.angle_alpha   90.00
_cell.angle_beta   90.00
_cell.angle_gamma   90.00
#
_symmetry.space_group_name_H-M   'P 1'
#
loop_
_entity.id
_entity.type
_entity.pdbx_description
1 polymer ?
#
loop_
_entity_poly.entity_id
_entity_poly.type
_entity_poly.pdbx_seq_one_letter_code
_entity_poly.pdbx_strand_id
1 'polypeptide(L)'
;MTDNNVEKEILTIPVLDGTNYSEWSVRMTILLWSKKLLDICEKEPEPGISAAATNQWTKASYNAVSLITACVSNKVFIEVIKLNTTNSYLLWTKLKDKYASKKATN
;
A
#
# COMPACT_ATOMS: atom_id res chain seq x y z
N MET A 1 -18.77 0.19 -14.03
CA MET A 1 -19.18 -0.85 -13.06
C MET A 1 -18.03 -0.99 -12.08
N THR A 2 -18.17 -0.41 -10.88
CA THR A 2 -17.26 -0.71 -9.78
C THR A 2 -17.53 -2.15 -9.35
N ASP A 3 -16.48 -2.98 -9.33
CA ASP A 3 -16.56 -4.36 -8.86
C ASP A 3 -17.00 -4.36 -7.40
N ASN A 4 -18.26 -4.69 -7.13
CA ASN A 4 -18.81 -4.92 -5.77
C ASN A 4 -17.94 -5.90 -4.96
N ASN A 5 -17.13 -6.72 -5.64
CA ASN A 5 -16.19 -7.64 -5.02
C ASN A 5 -14.96 -6.94 -4.42
N VAL A 6 -14.47 -5.85 -5.03
CA VAL A 6 -13.34 -5.06 -4.50
C VAL A 6 -13.75 -4.33 -3.23
N GLU A 7 -14.96 -3.75 -3.21
CA GLU A 7 -15.49 -3.11 -2.00
C GLU A 7 -15.63 -4.12 -0.86
N LYS A 8 -16.17 -5.32 -1.15
CA LYS A 8 -16.30 -6.39 -0.16
C LYS A 8 -14.95 -6.90 0.36
N GLU A 9 -13.94 -7.00 -0.49
CA GLU A 9 -12.57 -7.39 -0.10
C GLU A 9 -11.92 -6.32 0.80
N ILE A 10 -12.06 -5.04 0.46
CA ILE A 10 -11.57 -3.91 1.27
C ILE A 10 -12.23 -3.88 2.64
N LEU A 11 -13.53 -4.18 2.72
CA LEU A 11 -14.28 -4.23 4.00
C LEU A 11 -13.74 -5.27 5.00
N THR A 12 -12.94 -6.24 4.56
CA THR A 12 -12.31 -7.25 5.44
C THR A 12 -10.93 -6.84 5.96
N ILE A 13 -10.36 -5.75 5.42
CA ILE A 13 -9.08 -5.22 5.88
C ILE A 13 -9.36 -4.23 7.01
N PRO A 14 -8.77 -4.41 8.21
CA PRO A 14 -8.92 -3.44 9.28
C PRO A 14 -8.33 -2.10 8.83
N VAL A 15 -8.83 -0.99 9.38
CA VAL A 15 -8.22 0.32 9.13
C VAL A 15 -6.92 0.42 9.94
N LEU A 16 -5.79 0.75 9.30
CA LEU A 16 -4.53 0.97 10.00
C LEU A 16 -4.61 2.23 10.87
N ASP A 17 -4.51 2.06 12.18
CA ASP A 17 -4.54 3.15 13.18
C ASP A 17 -3.20 3.36 13.89
N GLY A 18 -2.22 2.51 13.57
CA GLY A 18 -0.89 2.51 14.12
C GLY A 18 -0.65 1.54 15.29
N THR A 19 -1.69 0.83 15.75
CA THR A 19 -1.59 -0.22 16.78
C THR A 19 -1.72 -1.63 16.20
N ASN A 20 -2.41 -1.77 15.07
CA ASN A 20 -2.79 -3.04 14.45
C ASN A 20 -1.94 -3.43 13.22
N TYR A 21 -0.75 -2.84 13.05
CA TYR A 21 0.08 -3.05 11.85
C TYR A 21 0.38 -4.53 11.54
N SER A 22 0.57 -5.36 12.57
CA SER A 22 0.88 -6.78 12.38
C SER A 22 -0.25 -7.54 11.68
N GLU A 23 -1.50 -7.28 12.04
CA GLU A 23 -2.65 -7.90 11.37
C GLU A 23 -2.93 -7.23 10.03
N TRP A 24 -2.91 -5.89 10.02
CA TRP A 24 -3.16 -5.09 8.84
C TRP A 24 -2.22 -5.47 7.68
N SER A 25 -0.92 -5.58 7.95
CA SER A 25 0.08 -5.88 6.93
C SER A 25 -0.14 -7.24 6.29
N VAL A 26 -0.44 -8.28 7.07
CA VAL A 26 -0.73 -9.63 6.52
C VAL A 26 -1.94 -9.59 5.60
N ARG A 27 -3.05 -8.98 6.04
CA ARG A 27 -4.28 -8.90 5.24
C ARG A 27 -4.09 -8.04 3.99
N MET A 28 -3.39 -6.91 4.11
CA MET A 28 -3.08 -6.04 2.98
C MET A 28 -2.16 -6.72 1.97
N THR A 29 -1.15 -7.48 2.41
CA THR A 29 -0.28 -8.27 1.53
C THR A 29 -1.09 -9.28 0.72
N ILE A 30 -2.05 -9.98 1.34
CA ILE A 30 -2.93 -10.94 0.63
C ILE A 30 -3.77 -10.21 -0.43
N LEU A 31 -4.33 -9.04 -0.11
CA LEU A 31 -5.10 -8.24 -1.06
C LEU A 31 -4.23 -7.75 -2.23
N LEU A 32 -3.05 -7.20 -1.96
CA LEU A 32 -2.13 -6.74 -3.00
C LEU A 32 -1.67 -7.91 -3.88
N TRP A 33 -1.43 -9.09 -3.30
CA TRP A 33 -1.07 -10.29 -4.05
C TRP A 33 -2.20 -10.74 -4.97
N SER A 34 -3.45 -10.79 -4.48
CA SER A 34 -4.61 -11.19 -5.30
C SER A 34 -4.86 -10.24 -6.48
N LYS A 35 -4.48 -8.96 -6.35
CA LYS A 35 -4.56 -7.95 -7.41
C LYS A 35 -3.30 -7.87 -8.29
N LYS A 36 -2.28 -8.70 -8.05
CA LYS A 36 -0.97 -8.65 -8.74
C LYS A 36 -0.26 -7.30 -8.58
N LEU A 37 -0.40 -6.69 -7.40
CA LEU A 37 0.17 -5.40 -7.03
C LEU A 37 1.24 -5.51 -5.94
N LEU A 38 1.49 -6.70 -5.38
CA LEU A 38 2.48 -6.84 -4.30
C LEU A 38 3.91 -6.50 -4.78
N ASP A 39 4.32 -7.01 -5.93
CA ASP A 39 5.69 -6.85 -6.42
C ASP A 39 6.12 -5.38 -6.57
N ILE A 40 5.21 -4.52 -7.04
CA ILE A 40 5.48 -3.09 -7.21
C ILE A 40 5.57 -2.33 -5.88
N CYS A 41 4.99 -2.86 -4.81
CA CYS A 41 5.09 -2.32 -3.45
C CYS A 41 6.38 -2.76 -2.76
N GLU A 42 6.99 -3.87 -3.18
CA GLU A 42 8.21 -4.42 -2.59
C GLU A 42 9.48 -4.07 -3.40
N LYS A 43 9.33 -3.68 -4.67
CA LYS A 43 10.44 -3.40 -5.57
C LYS A 43 10.22 -2.11 -6.37
N GLU A 44 11.21 -1.24 -6.33
CA GLU A 44 11.30 -0.09 -7.22
C GLU A 44 11.62 -0.56 -8.67
N PRO A 45 11.11 0.13 -9.71
CA PRO A 45 11.45 -0.23 -11.08
C PRO A 45 12.95 -0.06 -11.31
N GLU A 46 13.54 -0.98 -12.07
CA GLU A 46 14.94 -0.88 -12.44
C GLU A 46 15.21 0.43 -13.22
N PRO A 47 16.38 1.06 -13.01
CA PRO A 47 16.79 2.18 -13.84
C PRO A 47 16.84 1.77 -15.31
N GLY A 48 16.34 2.63 -16.20
CA GLY A 48 16.46 2.41 -17.65
C GLY A 48 15.40 1.50 -18.28
N ILE A 49 14.32 1.18 -17.57
CA ILE A 49 13.16 0.52 -18.19
C ILE A 49 12.53 1.39 -19.28
N SER A 50 11.88 0.75 -20.25
CA SER A 50 11.19 1.45 -21.35
C SER A 50 10.09 2.38 -20.83
N ALA A 51 9.76 3.43 -21.59
CA ALA A 51 8.66 4.34 -21.25
C ALA A 51 7.31 3.61 -21.08
N ALA A 52 7.07 2.55 -21.86
CA ALA A 52 5.88 1.72 -21.72
C ALA A 52 5.84 0.98 -20.38
N ALA A 53 6.97 0.40 -19.97
CA ALA A 53 7.11 -0.24 -18.66
C ALA A 53 6.98 0.76 -17.51
N THR A 54 7.55 1.96 -17.64
CA THR A 54 7.39 3.06 -16.66
C THR A 54 5.93 3.44 -16.48
N ASN A 55 5.18 3.58 -17.59
CA ASN A 55 3.76 3.91 -17.55
C ASN A 55 2.93 2.80 -16.91
N GLN A 56 3.24 1.53 -17.22
CA GLN A 56 2.58 0.37 -16.60
C GLN A 56 2.84 0.31 -15.09
N TRP A 57 4.10 0.47 -14.68
CA TRP A 57 4.47 0.51 -13.26
C TRP A 57 3.78 1.67 -12.54
N THR A 58 3.77 2.86 -13.16
CA THR A 58 3.11 4.05 -12.59
C THR A 58 1.62 3.82 -12.39
N LYS A 59 0.92 3.26 -13.39
CA LYS A 59 -0.51 2.93 -13.27
C LYS A 59 -0.78 1.89 -12.18
N ALA A 60 0.04 0.84 -12.11
CA ALA A 60 -0.07 -0.16 -11.04
C ALA A 60 0.18 0.47 -9.66
N SER A 61 1.16 1.36 -9.55
CA SER A 61 1.47 2.09 -8.33
C SER A 61 0.31 2.96 -7.86
N TYR A 62 -0.37 3.68 -8.74
CA TYR A 62 -1.58 4.41 -8.38
C TYR A 62 -2.68 3.50 -7.81
N ASN A 63 -2.90 2.33 -8.43
CA ASN A 63 -3.89 1.38 -7.95
C ASN A 63 -3.53 0.84 -6.56
N ALA A 64 -2.26 0.48 -6.34
CA ALA A 64 -1.78 -0.01 -5.04
C ALA A 64 -1.87 1.08 -3.96
N VAL A 65 -1.47 2.31 -4.28
CA VAL A 65 -1.62 3.46 -3.38
C VAL A 65 -3.09 3.63 -3.01
N SER A 66 -4.00 3.63 -3.99
CA SER A 66 -5.44 3.79 -3.72
C SER A 66 -5.96 2.73 -2.75
N LEU A 67 -5.64 1.46 -2.96
CA LEU A 67 -6.05 0.36 -2.06
C LEU A 67 -5.46 0.51 -0.66
N ILE A 68 -4.17 0.83 -0.56
CA ILE A 68 -3.51 1.04 0.74
C ILE A 68 -4.16 2.20 1.47
N THR A 69 -4.32 3.35 0.80
CA THR A 69 -4.89 4.56 1.41
C THR A 69 -6.35 4.39 1.84
N ALA A 70 -7.13 3.56 1.16
CA ALA A 70 -8.51 3.23 1.56
C ALA A 70 -8.56 2.47 2.91
N CYS A 71 -7.46 1.81 3.29
CA CYS A 71 -7.37 0.99 4.49
C CYS A 71 -6.48 1.61 5.58
N VAL A 72 -6.23 2.92 5.55
CA VAL A 72 -5.52 3.63 6.63
C VAL A 72 -6.41 4.70 7.25
N SER A 73 -6.22 4.96 8.54
CA SER A 73 -6.92 6.03 9.25
C SER A 73 -6.44 7.41 8.77
N ASN A 74 -7.27 8.43 8.97
CA ASN A 74 -6.89 9.83 8.68
C ASN A 74 -5.59 10.25 9.38
N LYS A 75 -5.36 9.76 10.61
CA LYS A 75 -4.13 10.00 11.35
C LYS A 75 -2.92 9.44 10.60
N VAL A 76 -2.96 8.15 10.24
CA VAL A 76 -1.88 7.49 9.50
C VAL A 76 -1.70 8.14 8.12
N PHE A 77 -2.79 8.53 7.47
CA PHE A 77 -2.78 9.24 6.21
C PHE A 77 -1.99 10.54 6.30
N ILE A 78 -2.34 11.44 7.22
CA ILE A 78 -1.63 12.72 7.39
C ILE A 78 -0.16 12.51 7.76
N GLU A 79 0.12 11.50 8.58
CA GLU A 79 1.45 11.21 9.10
C GLU A 79 2.42 10.61 8.08
N VAL A 80 1.93 9.86 7.09
CA VAL A 80 2.76 9.06 6.16
C VAL A 80 2.56 9.48 4.71
N ILE A 81 1.34 9.84 4.35
CA ILE A 81 0.93 10.15 2.97
C ILE A 81 0.96 11.67 2.81
N LYS A 82 2.07 12.14 2.21
CA LYS A 82 2.13 13.53 1.72
C LYS A 82 1.32 13.64 0.42
N LEU A 83 0.84 14.85 0.12
CA LEU A 83 0.31 15.21 -1.20
C LEU A 83 1.26 14.69 -2.29
N ASN A 84 0.71 13.99 -3.28
CA ASN A 84 1.43 13.36 -4.40
C ASN A 84 2.23 12.08 -4.08
N THR A 85 1.83 11.30 -3.06
CA THR A 85 2.37 9.94 -2.91
C THR A 85 1.80 9.05 -4.03
N THR A 86 2.53 8.95 -5.14
CA THR A 86 2.15 8.14 -6.31
C THR A 86 2.99 6.87 -6.45
N ASN A 87 4.04 6.76 -5.61
CA ASN A 87 4.97 5.64 -5.57
C ASN A 87 4.54 4.66 -4.47
N SER A 88 4.05 3.50 -4.89
CA SER A 88 3.55 2.44 -4.00
C SER A 88 4.65 1.84 -3.13
N TYR A 89 5.85 1.61 -3.69
CA TYR A 89 7.03 1.12 -2.97
C TYR A 89 7.43 2.04 -1.82
N LEU A 90 7.53 3.35 -2.08
CA LEU A 90 7.87 4.33 -1.03
C LEU A 90 6.79 4.41 0.05
N LEU A 91 5.51 4.31 -0.32
CA LEU A 91 4.42 4.28 0.66
C LEU A 91 4.50 3.04 1.54
N TRP A 92 4.64 1.87 0.93
CA TRP A 92 4.72 0.58 1.63
C TRP A 92 5.90 0.54 2.60
N THR A 93 7.08 0.96 2.14
CA THR A 93 8.30 1.04 2.94
C THR A 93 8.12 1.97 4.14
N LYS A 94 7.57 3.18 3.95
CA LYS A 94 7.32 4.12 5.06
C LYS A 94 6.37 3.57 6.11
N LEU A 95 5.31 2.89 5.70
CA LEU A 95 4.36 2.26 6.62
C LEU A 95 5.06 1.16 7.44
N LYS A 96 5.88 0.34 6.78
CA LYS A 96 6.69 -0.69 7.43
C LYS A 96 7.68 -0.10 8.41
N ASP A 97 8.51 0.84 8.00
CA ASP A 97 9.53 1.45 8.85
C ASP A 97 8.92 2.10 10.10
N LYS A 98 7.76 2.75 9.94
CA LYS A 98 7.11 3.47 11.04
C LYS A 98 6.36 2.57 12.03
N TYR A 99 5.65 1.55 11.54
CA TYR A 99 4.74 0.77 12.38
C TYR A 99 5.19 -0.67 12.64
N ALA A 100 6.09 -1.23 11.83
CA ALA A 100 6.74 -2.50 12.15
C ALA A 100 7.79 -2.33 13.26
N SER A 101 8.50 -1.20 13.27
CA SER A 101 9.59 -0.91 14.23
C SER A 101 9.12 -0.57 15.65
N LYS A 102 7.84 -0.21 15.84
CA LYS A 102 7.28 0.14 17.16
C LYS A 102 7.15 -1.04 18.14
N LYS A 103 7.49 -2.26 17.72
CA LYS A 103 7.53 -3.45 18.60
C LYS A 103 8.82 -3.60 19.43
N ALA A 104 9.82 -2.72 19.29
CA ALA A 104 11.15 -2.92 19.88
C ALA A 104 11.47 -2.10 21.15
N THR A 105 10.49 -1.50 21.83
CA THR A 105 10.72 -0.83 23.13
C THR A 105 9.65 -1.20 24.13
N ASN A 106 9.93 -2.24 24.92
CA ASN A 106 9.45 -2.39 26.29
C ASN A 106 10.47 -1.79 27.25
#